data_AF-A0A5B9PFE1-F1
#
_entry.id   AF-A0A5B9PFE1-F1
#
_cell.length_a   1.000
_cell.length_b   1.000
_cell.length_c   1.000
_cell.angle_alpha   90.00
_cell.angle_beta   90.00
_cell.angle_gamma   90.00
#
_symmetry.space_group_name_H-M   'P 1'
#
loop_
_entity.id
_entity.type
_entity.pdbx_description
1 polymer ?
#
loop_
_entity_poly.entity_id
_entity_poly.type
_entity_poly.pdbx_seq_one_letter_code
_entity_poly.pdbx_strand_id
1 'polypeptide(L)' 'MTLDPQLGDMFECRKCTAQIHVTRGCDCDTPCADFQCCGLPMENVTEPAVQTADDTELNDGLEISSDRSS' A
#
# COMPACT_ATOMS: atom_id res chain seq x y z
N MET A 1 1.89 -21.48 -5.39
CA MET A 1 1.79 -20.59 -6.58
C MET A 1 2.89 -19.58 -6.37
N THR A 2 3.97 -19.65 -7.13
CA THR A 2 5.13 -18.81 -6.84
C THR A 2 4.86 -17.38 -7.31
N LEU A 3 5.11 -16.40 -6.46
CA LEU A 3 4.85 -14.96 -6.66
C LEU A 3 6.16 -14.17 -6.54
N ASP A 4 6.18 -12.99 -7.16
CA ASP A 4 7.21 -11.97 -6.98
C ASP A 4 6.68 -10.86 -6.06
N PRO A 5 6.84 -11.00 -4.74
CA PRO A 5 6.31 -10.03 -3.79
C PRO A 5 6.98 -8.67 -3.93
N GLN A 6 6.20 -7.60 -3.84
CA GLN A 6 6.66 -6.22 -3.91
C GLN A 6 6.80 -5.62 -2.52
N LEU A 7 7.65 -4.60 -2.39
CA LEU A 7 7.75 -3.82 -1.15
C LEU A 7 6.37 -3.25 -0.80
N GLY A 8 5.93 -3.46 0.44
CA GLY A 8 4.64 -3.00 0.93
C GLY A 8 3.51 -4.01 0.72
N ASP A 9 3.76 -5.13 0.04
CA ASP A 9 2.74 -6.18 -0.06
C ASP A 9 2.40 -6.76 1.30
N MET A 10 1.12 -7.09 1.49
CA MET A 10 0.62 -7.77 2.67
C MET A 10 -0.05 -9.09 2.29
N PHE A 11 0.34 -10.17 2.95
CA PHE A 11 -0.26 -11.49 2.76
C PHE A 11 -0.93 -11.97 4.06
N GLU A 12 -2.15 -12.49 3.97
CA GLU A 12 -2.93 -12.96 5.11
C GLU A 12 -3.29 -14.45 5.00
N CYS A 13 -3.16 -15.18 6.11
CA CYS A 13 -3.71 -16.52 6.24
C CYS A 13 -5.19 -16.45 6.66
N ARG A 14 -6.09 -16.88 5.79
CA ARG A 14 -7.54 -16.88 6.05
C ARG A 14 -8.01 -17.79 7.19
N LYS A 15 -7.16 -18.72 7.65
CA LYS A 15 -7.51 -19.67 8.72
C LYS A 15 -7.13 -19.19 10.11
N CYS A 16 -5.94 -18.59 10.26
CA CYS A 16 -5.41 -18.18 11.56
C CYS A 16 -5.15 -16.67 11.66
N THR A 17 -5.49 -15.90 10.63
CA THR A 17 -5.32 -14.44 10.51
C THR A 17 -3.90 -13.94 10.68
N ALA A 18 -2.89 -14.83 10.52
CA ALA A 18 -1.49 -14.43 10.52
C ALA A 18 -1.19 -13.61 9.26
N GLN A 19 -0.40 -12.54 9.42
CA GLN A 19 -0.04 -11.63 8.34
C GLN A 19 1.47 -11.58 8.13
N ILE A 20 1.87 -11.45 6.85
CA ILE A 20 3.25 -11.21 6.42
C ILE A 20 3.27 -9.87 5.70
N HIS A 21 4.14 -8.96 6.16
CA HIS A 21 4.46 -7.73 5.46
C HIS A 21 5.79 -7.86 4.73
N VAL A 22 5.78 -7.52 3.44
CA VAL A 22 6.97 -7.54 2.61
C VAL A 22 7.71 -6.23 2.81
N THR A 23 8.81 -6.28 3.56
CA THR A 23 9.67 -5.11 3.83
C THR A 23 10.77 -4.90 2.79
N ARG A 24 10.94 -5.86 1.87
CA ARG A 24 11.80 -5.78 0.68
C ARG A 24 11.20 -6.69 -0.39
N GLY A 25 11.01 -6.15 -1.58
CA GLY A 25 10.52 -6.93 -2.73
C GLY A 25 11.55 -7.94 -3.21
N CYS A 26 11.12 -8.79 -4.15
CA CYS A 26 12.00 -9.74 -4.78
C CYS A 26 12.44 -9.28 -6.16
N ASP A 27 13.75 -9.26 -6.39
CA ASP A 27 14.37 -8.85 -7.66
C ASP A 27 14.93 -10.04 -8.46
N CYS A 28 14.40 -11.26 -8.22
CA CYS A 28 14.85 -12.45 -8.93
C CYS A 28 14.24 -12.52 -10.33
N ASP A 29 14.97 -13.05 -11.32
CA ASP A 29 14.46 -13.27 -12.69
C ASP A 29 13.32 -14.30 -12.77
N THR A 30 13.14 -15.07 -11.70
CA THR A 30 12.10 -16.08 -11.57
C THR A 30 11.32 -15.87 -10.28
N PRO A 31 10.01 -16.22 -10.26
CA PRO A 31 9.19 -16.25 -9.06
C PRO A 31 9.93 -16.87 -7.89
N CYS A 32 10.12 -16.10 -6.82
CA CYS A 32 11.10 -16.46 -5.79
C CYS A 32 10.50 -16.89 -4.45
N ALA A 33 9.20 -16.64 -4.23
CA ALA A 33 8.54 -16.95 -2.97
C ALA A 33 7.17 -17.62 -3.17
N ASP A 34 6.86 -18.61 -2.33
CA ASP A 34 5.53 -19.19 -2.18
C ASP A 34 5.14 -19.09 -0.70
N PHE A 35 4.19 -18.22 -0.38
CA PHE A 35 3.74 -18.02 1.00
C PHE A 35 2.63 -19.00 1.34
N GLN A 36 2.92 -19.89 2.29
CA GLN A 36 1.97 -20.89 2.78
C GLN A 36 1.82 -20.80 4.30
N CYS A 37 0.57 -20.92 4.76
CA CYS A 37 0.25 -20.96 6.18
C CYS A 37 -0.93 -21.91 6.42
N CYS A 38 -0.85 -22.71 7.50
CA CYS A 38 -1.83 -23.76 7.81
C CYS A 38 -2.07 -24.79 6.67
N GLY A 39 -1.07 -25.01 5.82
CA GLY A 39 -1.17 -25.91 4.66
C GLY A 39 -1.94 -25.34 3.46
N LEU A 40 -2.23 -24.04 3.47
CA LEU A 40 -2.91 -23.33 2.39
C LEU A 40 -2.05 -22.16 1.89
N PRO A 41 -2.17 -21.77 0.62
CA PRO A 41 -1.55 -20.53 0.13
C PRO A 41 -2.15 -19.32 0.86
N MET A 42 -1.31 -18.34 1.16
CA MET A 42 -1.75 -17.07 1.74
C MET A 42 -2.36 -16.15 0.68
N GLU A 43 -3.31 -15.30 1.08
CA GLU A 43 -4.00 -14.35 0.20
C GLU A 43 -3.27 -13.01 0.22
N ASN A 44 -2.97 -12.44 -0.96
CA ASN A 44 -2.47 -11.06 -1.05
C ASN A 44 -3.64 -10.11 -0.77
N VAL A 45 -3.48 -9.28 0.25
CA VAL A 45 -4.47 -8.31 0.76
C VAL A 45 -3.92 -6.88 0.71
N THR A 46 -2.92 -6.62 -0.13
CA THR A 46 -2.39 -5.28 -0.38
C THR A 46 -3.53 -4.39 -0.85
N GLU A 47 -3.85 -3.34 -0.09
CA GLU A 47 -4.88 -2.39 -0.50
C GLU A 47 -4.48 -1.74 -1.82
N PRO A 48 -5.41 -1.57 -2.78
CA PRO A 48 -5.12 -0.77 -3.97
C PRO A 48 -4.75 0.62 -3.49
N ALA A 49 -3.57 1.10 -3.88
CA ALA A 49 -3.14 2.47 -3.61
C ALA A 49 -4.28 3.40 -4.02
N VAL A 50 -4.83 4.15 -3.05
CA VAL A 50 -5.83 5.18 -3.32
C VAL A 50 -5.24 6.07 -4.40
N GLN A 51 -5.83 6.02 -5.59
CA GLN A 51 -5.54 7.01 -6.63
C GLN A 51 -6.04 8.34 -6.08
N THR A 52 -5.17 9.09 -5.41
CA THR A 52 -5.43 10.51 -5.16
C THR A 52 -5.40 11.17 -6.52
N ALA A 53 -6.59 11.39 -7.08
CA ALA A 53 -6.79 12.37 -8.13
C ALA A 53 -6.40 13.75 -7.58
N ASP A 54 -5.12 14.07 -7.69
CA ASP A 54 -4.65 15.44 -7.88
C ASP A 54 -5.30 15.95 -9.17
N ASP A 55 -6.44 16.64 -9.04
CA ASP A 55 -6.98 17.61 -10.00
C ASP A 55 -8.17 18.35 -9.35
N THR A 56 -7.92 19.01 -8.22
CA THR A 56 -8.76 20.13 -7.82
C THR A 56 -7.84 21.27 -7.44
N GLU A 57 -7.69 22.20 -8.38
CA GLU A 57 -7.14 23.53 -8.16
C GLU A 57 -7.75 24.13 -6.87
N LEU A 58 -6.98 24.08 -5.78
CA LEU A 58 -7.18 24.96 -4.63
C LEU A 58 -6.87 26.37 -5.12
N ASN A 59 -7.88 27.04 -5.66
CA ASN A 59 -7.82 28.48 -5.89
C ASN A 59 -7.72 29.15 -4.52
N ASP A 60 -6.50 29.56 -4.16
CA ASP A 60 -6.17 30.36 -2.99
C ASP A 60 -6.88 31.73 -3.07
N GLY A 61 -8.14 31.74 -2.64
CA GLY A 61 -8.95 32.94 -2.46
C GLY A 61 -9.03 33.32 -0.98
N LEU A 62 -7.90 33.58 -0.31
CA LEU A 62 -7.91 34.19 1.01
C LEU A 62 -7.51 35.66 0.89
N GLU A 63 -8.53 36.51 0.77
CA GLU A 63 -8.38 37.97 0.77
C GLU A 63 -7.78 38.44 2.10
N ILE A 64 -6.63 39.11 2.01
CA ILE A 64 -5.92 39.70 3.14
C ILE A 64 -6.67 40.97 3.55
N SER A 65 -7.50 40.89 4.60
CA SER A 65 -7.97 42.09 5.29
C SER A 65 -6.85 42.64 6.18
N SER A 66 -6.24 43.71 5.68
CA SER A 66 -5.21 44.47 6.37
C SER A 66 -5.83 45.39 7.42
N ASP A 67 -5.86 44.99 8.70
CA ASP A 67 -6.18 45.92 9.79
C ASP A 67 -4.91 46.33 10.55
N ARG A 68 -4.35 47.43 10.07
CA ARG A 68 -3.40 48.30 10.75
C ARG A 68 -4.20 49.17 11.73
N SER A 69 -4.02 48.96 13.02
CA SER A 69 -4.45 49.90 14.06
C SER A 69 -3.26 50.26 14.94
N SER A 70 -2.81 51.51 14.78
CA SER A 70 -1.88 52.23 15.66
C SER A 70 -2.57 52.65 16.95
#